data_AF-A0A7I7X945-F1
#
_entry.id   AF-A0A7I7X945-F1
#
_cell.length_a   1.000
_cell.length_b   1.000
_cell.length_c   1.000
_cell.angle_alpha   90.00
_cell.angle_beta   90.00
_cell.angle_gamma   90.00
#
_symmetry.space_group_name_H-M   'P 1'
#
loop_
_entity.id
_entity.type
_entity.pdbx_description
1 polymer ?
#
loop_
_entity_poly.entity_id
_entity_poly.type
_entity_poly.pdbx_seq_one_letter_code
_entity_poly.pdbx_strand_id
1 'polypeptide(L)'
;MTTSQYPALDDSRHGANAELDRLALEELGLIEPHIDELDSYCSMPIRVTANAAGMHLELGPYDLDASDVARLRAAINAYDNHHYGEYLHRR
;
A
#
# COMPACT_ATOMS: atom_id res chain seq x y z
N MET A 1 13.20 -11.12 -0.24
CA MET A 1 12.48 -10.29 0.74
C MET A 1 13.43 -9.19 1.20
N THR A 2 13.15 -7.94 0.85
CA THR A 2 13.88 -6.77 1.36
C THR A 2 13.46 -6.51 2.79
N THR A 3 14.39 -6.64 3.74
CA THR A 3 14.15 -6.27 5.14
C THR A 3 14.28 -4.75 5.27
N SER A 4 13.20 -4.08 5.67
CA SER A 4 13.20 -2.65 5.99
C SER A 4 13.95 -2.37 7.30
N GLN A 5 14.56 -1.18 7.41
CA GLN A 5 15.14 -0.68 8.66
C GLN A 5 14.12 0.00 9.58
N TYR A 6 12.93 0.31 9.05
CA TYR A 6 11.87 0.99 9.76
C TYR A 6 10.87 0.00 10.37
N PRO A 7 10.25 0.32 11.52
CA PRO A 7 9.25 -0.53 12.15
C PRO A 7 8.13 -0.94 11.18
N ALA A 8 7.75 -2.22 11.21
CA ALA A 8 6.63 -2.71 10.40
C ALA A 8 5.31 -2.17 10.95
N LEU A 9 4.52 -1.53 10.09
CA LEU A 9 3.13 -1.19 10.34
C LEU A 9 2.28 -2.13 9.49
N ASP A 10 1.76 -3.18 10.11
CA ASP A 10 0.99 -4.22 9.44
C ASP A 10 0.03 -4.87 10.45
N ASP A 11 -1.14 -5.29 9.98
CA ASP A 11 -2.04 -6.08 10.80
C ASP A 11 -1.59 -7.55 10.76
N SER A 12 -1.70 -8.24 11.90
CA SER A 12 -1.44 -9.68 12.00
C SER A 12 -2.35 -10.55 11.14
N ARG A 13 -3.47 -9.98 10.66
CA ARG A 13 -4.48 -10.61 9.80
C ARG A 13 -5.11 -11.89 10.38
N HIS A 14 -5.01 -12.13 11.69
CA HIS A 14 -5.54 -13.33 12.33
C HIS A 14 -7.05 -13.51 12.06
N GLY A 15 -7.85 -12.47 12.26
CA GLY A 15 -9.28 -12.52 11.99
C GLY A 15 -9.59 -12.70 10.50
N ALA A 16 -8.90 -11.97 9.63
CA ALA A 16 -9.10 -12.08 8.17
C ALA A 16 -8.77 -13.48 7.63
N ASN A 17 -7.72 -14.13 8.14
CA ASN A 17 -7.36 -15.50 7.76
C ASN A 17 -8.31 -16.54 8.35
N ALA A 18 -8.78 -16.35 9.60
CA ALA A 18 -9.61 -17.32 10.30
C ALA A 18 -11.10 -17.25 9.95
N GLU A 19 -11.62 -16.05 9.64
CA GLU A 19 -13.05 -15.80 9.48
C GLU A 19 -13.46 -15.49 8.03
N LEU A 20 -12.55 -14.94 7.23
CA LEU A 20 -12.87 -14.46 5.87
C LEU A 20 -12.20 -15.28 4.75
N ASP A 21 -11.50 -16.36 5.09
CA ASP A 21 -10.71 -17.17 4.14
C ASP A 21 -9.81 -16.32 3.24
N ARG A 22 -9.17 -15.31 3.84
CA ARG A 22 -8.24 -14.42 3.13
C ARG A 22 -7.10 -15.22 2.51
N LEU A 23 -6.90 -15.02 1.21
CA LEU A 23 -5.81 -15.58 0.43
C LEU A 23 -4.90 -14.45 -0.08
N ALA A 24 -3.62 -14.47 0.28
CA ALA A 24 -2.62 -13.62 -0.35
C ALA A 24 -2.23 -14.20 -1.71
N LEU A 25 -2.57 -13.48 -2.78
CA LEU A 25 -2.30 -13.88 -4.15
C LEU A 25 -0.89 -13.45 -4.57
N GLU A 26 -0.46 -12.26 -4.16
CA GLU A 26 0.84 -11.69 -4.52
C GLU A 26 1.38 -10.75 -3.44
N GLU A 27 2.71 -10.76 -3.24
CA GLU A 27 3.44 -9.82 -2.38
C GLU A 27 4.33 -8.92 -3.24
N LEU A 28 4.12 -7.61 -3.14
CA LEU A 28 4.69 -6.60 -4.03
C LEU A 28 5.78 -5.73 -3.36
N GLY A 29 6.32 -6.20 -2.22
CA GLY A 29 7.37 -5.49 -1.47
C GLY A 29 6.82 -4.59 -0.36
N LEU A 30 7.54 -3.51 -0.05
CA LEU A 30 7.24 -2.59 1.04
C LEU A 30 7.22 -1.14 0.53
N ILE A 31 6.37 -0.30 1.10
CA ILE A 31 6.51 1.17 1.06
C ILE A 31 6.94 1.69 2.43
N GLU A 32 7.65 2.82 2.45
CA GLU A 32 8.21 3.40 3.67
C GLU A 32 7.76 4.86 3.86
N PRO A 33 6.49 5.11 4.20
CA PRO A 33 6.01 6.46 4.41
C PRO A 33 6.51 7.03 5.75
N HIS A 34 6.65 8.36 5.76
CA HIS A 34 6.83 9.14 6.98
C HIS A 34 5.47 9.37 7.65
N ILE A 35 5.45 9.25 8.97
CA ILE A 35 4.31 9.52 9.85
C ILE A 35 4.65 10.81 10.59
N ASP A 36 4.05 11.92 10.16
CA ASP A 36 4.32 13.26 10.69
C ASP A 36 4.09 13.35 12.20
N GLU A 37 3.03 12.71 12.73
CA GLU A 37 2.69 12.76 14.15
C GLU A 37 3.74 12.12 15.05
N LEU A 38 4.49 11.16 14.52
CA LEU A 38 5.53 10.43 15.24
C LEU A 38 6.93 10.89 14.85
N ASP A 39 7.04 11.82 13.90
CA ASP A 39 8.29 12.23 13.25
C ASP A 39 9.21 11.03 12.93
N SER A 40 8.61 9.99 12.34
CA SER A 40 9.30 8.72 12.08
C SER A 40 8.76 8.04 10.83
N TYR A 41 9.47 7.03 10.35
CA TYR A 41 9.06 6.23 9.20
C TYR A 41 8.56 4.87 9.66
N CYS A 42 7.63 4.30 8.92
CA CYS A 42 7.23 2.90 9.07
C CYS A 42 7.49 2.14 7.76
N SER A 43 7.38 0.82 7.80
CA SER A 43 7.31 0.00 6.59
C SER A 43 5.99 -0.72 6.50
N MET A 44 5.33 -0.62 5.35
CA MET A 44 4.04 -1.26 5.09
C MET A 44 4.17 -2.21 3.90
N PRO A 45 3.87 -3.51 4.08
CA PRO A 45 3.85 -4.47 2.99
C PRO A 45 2.70 -4.19 2.01
N ILE A 46 2.97 -4.42 0.73
CA ILE A 46 1.96 -4.30 -0.33
C ILE A 46 1.57 -5.71 -0.79
N ARG A 47 0.27 -6.02 -0.78
CA ARG A 47 -0.22 -7.35 -1.18
C ARG A 47 -1.46 -7.24 -2.05
N VAL A 48 -1.61 -8.16 -3.00
CA VAL A 48 -2.90 -8.42 -3.64
C VAL A 48 -3.52 -9.61 -2.93
N THR A 49 -4.73 -9.44 -2.42
CA THR A 49 -5.42 -10.49 -1.67
C THR A 49 -6.83 -10.70 -2.19
N ALA A 50 -7.41 -11.84 -1.84
CA ALA A 50 -8.80 -12.16 -2.14
C ALA A 50 -9.47 -12.81 -0.93
N ASN A 51 -10.76 -12.55 -0.77
CA ASN A 51 -11.63 -13.21 0.19
C ASN A 51 -13.03 -13.38 -0.43
N ALA A 52 -14.01 -13.80 0.37
CA ALA A 52 -15.39 -13.96 -0.09
C ALA A 52 -16.05 -12.66 -0.65
N ALA A 53 -15.57 -11.48 -0.25
CA ALA A 53 -16.06 -10.19 -0.73
C ALA A 53 -15.38 -9.73 -2.04
N GLY A 54 -14.30 -10.38 -2.47
CA GLY A 54 -13.59 -10.09 -3.72
C GLY A 54 -12.10 -9.85 -3.54
N MET A 55 -11.49 -9.18 -4.52
CA MET A 55 -10.06 -8.83 -4.50
C MET A 55 -9.82 -7.49 -3.84
N HIS A 56 -8.72 -7.40 -3.10
CA HIS A 56 -8.30 -6.21 -2.36
C HIS A 56 -6.81 -5.94 -2.61
N LEU A 57 -6.42 -4.67 -2.51
CA LEU A 57 -5.03 -4.27 -2.35
C LEU A 57 -4.80 -3.98 -0.86
N GLU A 58 -3.83 -4.63 -0.26
CA GLU A 58 -3.43 -4.35 1.12
C GLU A 58 -2.21 -3.46 1.15
N LEU A 59 -2.26 -2.44 1.99
CA LEU A 59 -1.13 -1.57 2.33
C LEU A 59 -0.92 -1.65 3.84
N GLY A 60 -0.02 -2.53 4.28
CA GLY A 60 0.14 -2.85 5.70
C GLY A 60 -1.20 -3.26 6.32
N PRO A 61 -1.72 -2.52 7.32
CA PRO A 61 -2.97 -2.86 7.99
C PRO A 61 -4.23 -2.47 7.21
N TYR A 62 -4.12 -1.75 6.09
CA TYR A 62 -5.27 -1.23 5.35
C TYR A 62 -5.67 -2.16 4.21
N ASP A 63 -6.99 -2.35 4.04
CA ASP A 63 -7.59 -3.08 2.93
C ASP A 63 -8.29 -2.09 2.00
N LEU A 64 -7.88 -2.08 0.74
CA LEU A 64 -8.38 -1.16 -0.27
C LEU A 64 -9.16 -1.93 -1.32
N ASP A 65 -10.38 -1.48 -1.57
CA ASP A 65 -11.26 -2.10 -2.55
C ASP A 65 -11.00 -1.57 -3.97
N ALA A 66 -11.81 -2.03 -4.93
CA ALA A 66 -11.70 -1.59 -6.32
C ALA A 66 -11.90 -0.07 -6.51
N SER A 67 -12.74 0.57 -5.68
CA SER A 67 -13.02 2.01 -5.72
C SER A 67 -11.82 2.81 -5.23
N ASP A 68 -11.20 2.38 -4.13
CA ASP A 68 -9.99 2.99 -3.59
C ASP A 68 -8.82 2.87 -4.57
N VAL A 69 -8.61 1.67 -5.13
CA VAL A 69 -7.57 1.42 -6.11
C VAL A 69 -7.75 2.29 -7.37
N ALA A 70 -9.00 2.49 -7.83
CA ALA A 70 -9.27 3.40 -8.94
C ALA A 70 -8.87 4.85 -8.63
N ARG A 71 -9.15 5.33 -7.42
CA ARG A 71 -8.74 6.67 -6.96
C ARG A 71 -7.23 6.79 -6.83
N LEU A 72 -6.56 5.79 -6.27
CA LEU A 72 -5.10 5.78 -6.15
C LEU A 72 -4.41 5.81 -7.51
N ARG A 73 -4.90 5.04 -8.49
CA ARG A 73 -4.39 5.11 -9.87
C ARG A 73 -4.50 6.52 -10.45
N ALA A 74 -5.63 7.19 -10.25
CA ALA A 74 -5.80 8.57 -10.69
C ALA A 74 -4.83 9.53 -9.98
N ALA A 75 -4.62 9.35 -8.67
CA ALA A 75 -3.69 10.16 -7.89
C ALA A 75 -2.22 9.95 -8.32
N ILE A 76 -1.81 8.70 -8.55
CA ILE A 76 -0.47 8.36 -9.05
C ILE A 76 -0.24 9.01 -10.44
N ASN A 77 -1.21 8.87 -11.35
CA ASN A 77 -1.12 9.52 -12.65
C ASN A 77 -0.99 11.05 -12.53
N ALA A 78 -1.72 11.68 -11.61
CA ALA A 78 -1.59 13.11 -11.35
C ALA A 78 -0.20 13.47 -10.80
N TYR A 79 0.31 12.71 -9.82
CA TYR A 79 1.64 12.87 -9.26
C TYR A 79 2.72 12.80 -10.35
N ASP A 80 2.68 11.77 -11.19
CA ASP A 80 3.65 11.58 -12.27
C ASP A 80 3.64 12.79 -13.23
N ASN A 81 2.46 13.24 -13.64
CA ASN A 81 2.33 14.40 -14.53
C ASN A 81 2.93 15.69 -13.92
N HIS A 82 2.69 15.94 -12.64
CA HIS A 82 3.30 17.07 -11.93
C HIS A 82 4.81 16.91 -11.80
N HIS A 83 5.29 15.71 -11.47
CA HIS A 83 6.70 15.41 -11.31
C HIS A 83 7.47 15.61 -12.62
N TYR A 84 6.96 15.09 -13.75
CA TYR A 84 7.55 15.34 -15.07
C TYR A 84 7.52 16.82 -15.48
N GLY A 85 6.45 17.54 -15.12
CA GLY A 85 6.34 18.99 -15.36
C GLY A 85 7.43 19.81 -14.66
N GLU A 86 7.80 19.45 -13.43
CA GLU A 86 8.90 20.10 -12.71
C GLU A 86 10.28 19.87 -13.35
N TYR A 87 10.53 18.69 -13.93
CA TYR A 87 11.80 18.42 -14.61
C TYR A 87 11.96 19.20 -15.93
N LEU A 88 10.85 19.52 -16.60
CA LEU A 88 10.88 20.30 -17.85
C LEU A 88 11.09 21.80 -17.64
N HIS A 89 10.68 22.35 -16.48
CA HIS A 89 10.81 23.78 -16.17
C HIS A 89 12.11 24.16 -15.45
N ARG A 90 12.96 23.17 -15.10
CA ARG A 90 14.29 23.38 -14.47
C ARG A 90 15.46 23.34 -15.49
N ARG A 91 15.20 23.55 -16.78
CA ARG A 91 16.23 23.59 -17.85
C ARG A 91 16.31 24.95 -18.52
#